data_AF-A0A5J4PQ67-F1
#
_entry.id   AF-A0A5J4PQ67-F1
#
_cell.length_a   1.000
_cell.length_b   1.000
_cell.length_c   1.000
_cell.angle_alpha   90.00
_cell.angle_beta   90.00
_cell.angle_gamma   90.00
#
_symmetry.space_group_name_H-M   'P 1'
#
loop_
_entity.id
_entity.type
_entity.pdbx_description
1 polymer ?
#
loop_
_entity_poly.entity_id
_entity_poly.type
_entity_poly.pdbx_seq_one_letter_code
_entity_poly.pdbx_strand_id
1 'polypeptide(L)'
;SLTNWVHEYKEEGIEGLSTKSGQGRKPLLSKEEGVLLLEIVKSNRQRLQAVKAEWESQRGKSVSRSTLVRFLKTQTVDIKTHKTPV
;
A
#
# COMPACT_ATOMS: atom_id res chain seq x y z
N SER A 1 -26.33 2.10 6.45
CA SER A 1 -27.70 1.59 6.64
C SER A 1 -28.27 1.17 5.30
N LEU A 2 -29.04 0.07 5.22
CA LEU A 2 -29.72 -0.38 3.99
C LEU A 2 -30.58 0.73 3.37
N THR A 3 -31.18 1.59 4.20
CA THR A 3 -32.00 2.72 3.76
C THR A 3 -31.22 3.76 2.94
N ASN A 4 -29.95 4.02 3.29
CA ASN A 4 -29.11 4.93 2.53
C ASN A 4 -28.76 4.34 1.16
N TRP A 5 -28.49 3.04 1.09
CA TRP A 5 -28.21 2.34 -0.17
C TRP A 5 -29.39 2.42 -1.14
N VAL A 6 -30.61 2.21 -0.64
CA VAL A 6 -31.83 2.34 -1.46
C VAL A 6 -32.04 3.77 -1.94
N HIS A 7 -31.67 4.76 -1.13
CA HIS A 7 -31.78 6.17 -1.51
C HIS A 7 -30.72 6.58 -2.54
N GLU A 8 -29.44 6.29 -2.29
CA GLU A 8 -28.32 6.57 -3.21
C GLU A 8 -28.52 5.88 -4.56
N TYR A 9 -29.02 4.64 -4.58
CA TYR A 9 -29.33 3.95 -5.83
C TYR A 9 -30.49 4.59 -6.62
N LYS A 10 -31.51 5.12 -5.94
CA LYS A 10 -32.65 5.76 -6.63
C LYS A 10 -32.28 7.12 -7.22
N GLU A 11 -31.39 7.86 -6.57
CA GLU A 11 -30.96 9.19 -7.01
C GLU A 11 -29.84 9.13 -8.08
N GLU A 12 -28.81 8.31 -7.83
CA GLU A 12 -27.56 8.31 -8.59
C GLU A 12 -27.30 6.96 -9.31
N GLY A 13 -28.19 5.98 -9.17
CA GLY A 13 -28.04 4.67 -9.79
C GLY A 13 -26.87 3.88 -9.22
N ILE A 14 -26.17 3.13 -10.08
CA ILE A 14 -25.00 2.33 -9.68
C ILE A 14 -23.83 3.22 -9.24
N GLU A 15 -23.73 4.45 -9.78
CA GLU A 15 -22.64 5.37 -9.44
C GLU A 15 -22.70 5.81 -7.97
N GLY A 16 -23.91 6.04 -7.43
CA GLY A 16 -24.12 6.39 -6.02
C GLY A 16 -23.73 5.28 -5.04
N LEU A 17 -23.63 4.03 -5.51
CA LEU A 17 -23.17 2.90 -4.70
C LEU A 17 -21.65 2.71 -4.75
N SER A 18 -20.94 3.53 -5.52
CA SER A 18 -19.47 3.47 -5.61
C SER A 18 -18.82 3.86 -4.28
N THR A 19 -17.73 3.18 -3.95
CA THR A 19 -16.96 3.49 -2.74
C THR A 19 -16.25 4.83 -2.92
N LYS A 20 -16.53 5.79 -2.04
CA LYS A 20 -15.88 7.11 -2.09
C LYS A 20 -14.37 6.94 -1.90
N SER A 21 -13.58 7.74 -2.62
CA SER A 21 -12.13 7.73 -2.49
C SER A 21 -11.72 8.10 -1.06
N GLY A 22 -10.65 7.46 -0.57
CA GLY A 22 -10.13 7.71 0.78
C GLY A 22 -10.90 7.04 1.93
N GLN A 23 -11.88 6.18 1.64
CA GLN A 23 -12.49 5.34 2.67
C GLN A 23 -11.51 4.28 3.20
N GLY A 24 -11.48 4.12 4.53
CA GLY A 24 -10.69 3.10 5.21
C GLY A 24 -9.45 3.62 5.95
N ARG A 25 -8.71 2.69 6.56
CA ARG A 25 -7.50 3.01 7.33
C ARG A 25 -6.37 3.40 6.38
N LYS A 26 -5.75 4.56 6.64
CA LYS A 26 -4.55 4.99 5.90
C LYS A 26 -3.44 3.93 5.98
N PRO A 27 -2.74 3.64 4.88
CA PRO A 27 -1.65 2.68 4.88
C PRO A 27 -0.53 3.12 5.83
N LEU A 28 0.12 2.13 6.44
CA LEU A 28 1.21 2.36 7.41
C LEU A 28 2.52 2.83 6.73
N LEU A 29 2.66 2.52 5.44
CA LEU A 29 3.76 2.94 4.58
C LEU A 29 3.17 3.77 3.44
N SER A 30 3.59 5.04 3.33
CA SER A 30 3.26 5.89 2.19
C SER A 30 4.04 5.47 0.94
N LYS A 31 3.66 6.02 -0.22
CA LYS A 31 4.39 5.75 -1.47
C LYS A 31 5.82 6.29 -1.40
N GLU A 32 6.01 7.45 -0.79
CA GLU A 32 7.29 8.13 -0.59
C GLU A 32 8.17 7.34 0.40
N GLU A 33 7.58 6.86 1.49
CA GLU A 33 8.27 5.98 2.45
C GLU A 33 8.69 4.65 1.81
N GLY A 34 7.92 4.20 0.82
CA GLY A 34 8.22 3.03 0.01
C GLY A 34 9.49 3.16 -0.83
N VAL A 35 9.76 4.34 -1.39
CA VAL A 35 10.96 4.56 -2.22
C VAL A 35 12.23 4.40 -1.38
N LEU A 36 12.27 5.01 -0.19
CA LEU A 36 13.39 4.85 0.74
C LEU A 36 13.54 3.39 1.20
N LEU A 37 12.42 2.73 1.51
CA LEU A 37 12.45 1.32 1.89
C LEU A 37 13.07 0.44 0.80
N LEU A 38 12.79 0.73 -0.48
CA LEU A 38 13.36 0.00 -1.60
C LEU A 38 14.87 0.22 -1.74
N GLU A 39 15.37 1.42 -1.44
CA GLU A 39 16.80 1.70 -1.44
C GLU A 39 17.54 0.90 -0.36
N ILE A 40 16.99 0.87 0.86
CA ILE A 40 17.52 0.07 1.97
C ILE A 40 17.48 -1.44 1.62
N VAL A 41 16.39 -1.91 1.00
CA VAL A 41 16.26 -3.30 0.55
C VAL A 41 17.28 -3.65 -0.54
N LYS A 42 17.63 -2.72 -1.45
CA LYS A 42 18.65 -2.98 -2.47
C LYS A 42 20.01 -3.28 -1.84
N SER A 43 20.37 -2.55 -0.79
CA SER A 43 21.61 -2.76 -0.03
C SER A 43 21.57 -4.04 0.82
N ASN A 44 20.40 -4.40 1.37
CA ASN A 44 20.23 -5.50 2.32
C ASN A 44 19.22 -6.57 1.86
N ARG A 45 19.32 -7.02 0.59
CA ARG A 45 18.29 -7.80 -0.13
C ARG A 45 17.81 -9.08 0.56
N GLN A 46 18.68 -9.77 1.28
CA GLN A 46 18.36 -11.04 1.95
C GLN A 46 17.99 -10.87 3.44
N ARG A 47 18.28 -9.71 4.04
CA ARG A 47 18.21 -9.49 5.50
C ARG A 47 17.06 -8.55 5.85
N LEU A 48 15.83 -9.06 5.79
CA LEU A 48 14.63 -8.26 6.03
C LEU A 48 14.57 -7.64 7.44
N GLN A 49 15.14 -8.29 8.46
CA GLN A 49 15.20 -7.72 9.82
C GLN A 49 16.16 -6.53 9.92
N ALA A 50 17.28 -6.57 9.18
CA ALA A 50 18.22 -5.44 9.13
C ALA A 50 17.59 -4.25 8.39
N VAL A 51 16.94 -4.52 7.24
CA VAL A 51 16.15 -3.52 6.51
C VAL A 51 15.10 -2.87 7.41
N LYS A 52 14.36 -3.70 8.17
CA LYS A 52 13.35 -3.21 9.10
C LYS A 52 13.97 -2.29 10.14
N ALA A 53 15.00 -2.72 10.85
CA ALA A 53 15.65 -1.93 11.90
C ALA A 53 16.19 -0.59 11.35
N GLU A 54 16.83 -0.62 10.18
CA GLU A 54 17.36 0.56 9.52
C GLU A 54 16.26 1.54 9.11
N TRP A 55 15.17 1.03 8.52
CA TRP A 55 14.02 1.86 8.14
C TRP A 55 13.30 2.45 9.37
N GLU A 56 13.09 1.66 10.43
CA GLU A 56 12.47 2.12 11.68
C GLU A 56 13.33 3.20 12.35
N SER A 57 14.66 3.06 12.30
CA SER A 57 15.60 4.07 12.81
C SER A 57 15.55 5.39 12.03
N GLN A 58 15.35 5.34 10.71
CA GLN A 58 15.25 6.55 9.88
C GLN A 58 13.89 7.26 10.00
N ARG A 59 12.80 6.49 10.20
CA ARG A 59 11.43 7.03 10.19
C ARG A 59 10.81 7.25 11.57
N GLY A 60 11.39 6.67 12.63
CA GLY A 60 10.85 6.76 13.99
C GLY A 60 9.49 6.09 14.16
N LYS A 61 9.14 5.15 13.27
CA LYS A 61 7.88 4.39 13.27
C LYS A 61 8.19 2.91 13.32
N SER A 62 7.41 2.15 14.09
CA SER A 62 7.53 0.69 14.06
C SER A 62 6.55 0.04 13.09
N VAL A 63 7.04 -0.96 12.35
CA VAL A 63 6.27 -1.73 11.37
C VAL A 63 6.45 -3.23 11.63
N SER A 64 5.38 -4.00 11.44
CA SER A 64 5.50 -5.45 11.52
C SER A 64 6.25 -5.99 10.30
N ARG A 65 6.94 -7.13 10.49
CA ARG A 65 7.59 -7.85 9.39
C ARG A 65 6.60 -8.19 8.28
N SER A 66 5.37 -8.58 8.65
CA SER A 66 4.31 -8.93 7.70
C SER A 66 3.87 -7.74 6.85
N THR A 67 3.79 -6.54 7.43
CA THR A 67 3.50 -5.29 6.71
C THR A 67 4.59 -4.99 5.69
N LEU A 68 5.87 -5.12 6.07
CA LEU A 68 7.01 -4.97 5.16
C LEU A 68 6.95 -5.93 3.97
N VAL A 69 6.71 -7.22 4.23
CA VAL A 69 6.58 -8.23 3.17
C VAL A 69 5.40 -7.92 2.25
N ARG A 70 4.23 -7.56 2.82
CA ARG A 70 3.04 -7.21 2.03
C ARG A 70 3.33 -6.00 1.14
N PHE A 71 3.98 -4.98 1.67
CA PHE A 71 4.37 -3.79 0.92
C PHE A 71 5.28 -4.14 -0.27
N LEU A 72 6.35 -4.92 -0.02
CA LEU A 72 7.28 -5.35 -1.07
C LEU A 72 6.59 -6.22 -2.13
N LYS A 73 5.65 -7.08 -1.74
CA LYS A 73 4.86 -7.88 -2.69
C LYS A 73 4.03 -6.99 -3.61
N THR A 74 3.33 -5.99 -3.08
CA THR A 74 2.56 -5.04 -3.90
C THR A 74 3.45 -4.39 -4.95
N GLN A 75 4.66 -3.96 -4.57
CA GLN A 75 5.62 -3.36 -5.51
C GLN A 75 6.14 -4.35 -6.58
N THR A 76 6.29 -5.63 -6.26
CA THR A 76 6.69 -6.64 -7.27
C THR A 76 5.61 -6.96 -8.29
N VAL A 77 4.34 -6.76 -7.96
CA VAL A 77 3.24 -6.89 -8.92
C VAL A 77 3.35 -5.78 -9.97
N ASP A 78 3.70 -4.56 -9.55
CA ASP A 78 3.94 -3.40 -10.45
C ASP A 78 5.18 -3.59 -11.35
N ILE A 79 6.22 -4.29 -10.88
CA ILE A 79 7.41 -4.62 -11.70
C ILE A 79 7.04 -5.60 -12.83
N LYS A 80 6.08 -6.51 -12.62
CA LYS A 80 5.68 -7.49 -13.65
C LYS A 80 4.78 -6.88 -14.72
N THR A 81 4.04 -5.83 -14.41
CA THR A 81 3.15 -5.13 -15.36
C THR A 81 3.90 -4.16 -16.27
N HIS A 82 5.13 -3.74 -15.93
CA HIS A 82 6.04 -3.04 -16.83
C HIS A 82 6.90 -4.01 -17.65
N LYS A 83 6.29 -4.99 -18.35
CA LYS A 83 6.97 -5.64 -19.48
C LYS A 83 6.92 -4.66 -20.66
N THR A 84 8.07 -4.10 -20.99
CA THR A 84 8.33 -3.35 -22.23
C THR A 84 7.72 -4.10 -23.43
N PRO A 85 6.95 -3.44 -24.32
CA PRO A 85 6.55 -4.09 -25.56
C PRO A 85 7.83 -4.37 -26.36
N VAL A 86 8.02 -5.64 -26.70
CA VAL A 86 9.02 -6.07 -27.68
C VAL A 86 8.58 -5.58 -29.05
#